data_AF-A0AAW6KAX9-F1
#
_entry.id   AF-A0AAW6KAX9-F1
#
_cell.length_a   1.000
_cell.length_b   1.000
_cell.length_c   1.000
_cell.angle_alpha   90.00
_cell.angle_beta   90.00
_cell.angle_gamma   90.00
#
_symmetry.space_group_name_H-M   'P 1'
#
loop_
_entity.id
_entity.type
_entity.pdbx_description
1 polymer ?
#
loop_
_entity_poly.entity_id
_entity_poly.type
_entity_poly.pdbx_seq_one_letter_code
_entity_poly.pdbx_strand_id
1 'polypeptide(L)'
;MKNILNWIFTKFISSLIGVIVSPIVSAIVSKITTGSWISWFSQPVIITLLLIILVWFVICLIYRMITYRKNEQTLADFLWVGGKKIYELPYKGVLWAIYGDLDVYGKVNIDTIYAREAAKCPKCRTELEETKTFLGSYKWECINCLNFKKTNKLSLYQESIKATKIAKSKFEENMKKS
;
A
#
# COMPACT_ATOMS: atom_id res chain seq x y z
N MET A 1 -18.94 6.93 -1.77
CA MET A 1 -18.00 5.81 -2.01
C MET A 1 -18.69 4.53 -2.46
N LYS A 2 -19.87 4.16 -1.92
CA LYS A 2 -20.70 3.03 -2.41
C LYS A 2 -20.98 3.07 -3.93
N ASN A 3 -21.19 4.26 -4.51
CA ASN A 3 -21.52 4.40 -5.93
C ASN A 3 -20.34 4.10 -6.88
N ILE A 4 -19.10 4.42 -6.50
CA ILE A 4 -17.92 4.16 -7.33
C ILE A 4 -17.56 2.68 -7.30
N LEU A 5 -17.66 2.05 -6.12
CA LEU A 5 -17.43 0.61 -5.97
C LEU A 5 -18.45 -0.19 -6.77
N ASN A 6 -19.75 0.15 -6.67
CA ASN A 6 -20.79 -0.47 -7.49
C ASN A 6 -20.58 -0.23 -8.98
N TRP A 7 -20.12 0.96 -9.40
CA TRP A 7 -19.86 1.24 -10.81
C TRP A 7 -18.71 0.41 -11.38
N ILE A 8 -17.61 0.26 -10.64
CA ILE A 8 -16.47 -0.58 -11.05
C ILE A 8 -16.88 -2.06 -11.04
N PHE A 9 -17.59 -2.50 -10.00
CA PHE A 9 -18.02 -3.89 -9.86
C PHE A 9 -19.04 -4.29 -10.93
N THR A 10 -19.99 -3.40 -11.26
CA THR A 10 -20.97 -3.64 -12.34
C THR A 10 -20.33 -3.66 -13.72
N LYS A 11 -19.35 -2.79 -13.99
CA LYS A 11 -18.57 -2.82 -15.24
C LYS A 11 -17.70 -4.06 -15.37
N PHE A 12 -17.10 -4.52 -14.27
CA PHE A 12 -16.26 -5.71 -14.26
C PHE A 12 -17.10 -6.98 -14.40
N ILE A 13 -18.19 -7.10 -13.65
CA ILE A 13 -19.12 -8.23 -13.74
C ILE A 13 -19.79 -8.28 -15.10
N SER A 14 -20.22 -7.16 -15.69
CA SER A 14 -20.84 -7.19 -17.02
C SER A 14 -19.86 -7.65 -18.10
N SER A 15 -18.60 -7.25 -18.01
CA SER A 15 -17.54 -7.74 -18.90
C SER A 15 -17.26 -9.23 -18.70
N LEU A 16 -17.28 -9.71 -17.44
CA LEU A 16 -17.02 -11.11 -17.12
C LEU A 16 -18.18 -12.03 -17.56
N ILE A 17 -19.42 -11.58 -17.35
CA ILE A 17 -20.62 -12.25 -17.82
C ILE A 17 -20.60 -12.35 -19.35
N GLY A 18 -20.22 -11.28 -20.07
CA GLY A 18 -20.14 -11.31 -21.53
C GLY A 18 -19.18 -12.38 -22.05
N VAL A 19 -18.02 -12.55 -21.40
CA VAL A 19 -17.02 -13.56 -21.76
C VAL A 19 -17.51 -14.99 -21.49
N ILE A 20 -18.29 -15.21 -20.42
CA ILE A 20 -18.83 -16.53 -20.08
C ILE A 20 -20.07 -16.87 -20.93
N VAL A 21 -20.94 -15.89 -21.18
CA VAL A 21 -22.19 -16.08 -21.92
C VAL A 21 -21.95 -16.22 -23.42
N SER A 22 -20.93 -15.54 -23.97
CA SER A 22 -20.58 -15.62 -25.40
C SER A 22 -20.40 -17.07 -25.91
N PRO A 23 -19.56 -17.94 -25.32
CA PRO A 23 -19.41 -19.31 -25.80
C PRO A 23 -20.68 -20.16 -25.61
N ILE A 24 -21.48 -19.88 -24.58
CA ILE A 24 -22.75 -20.58 -24.33
C ILE A 24 -23.77 -20.24 -25.44
N VAL A 25 -23.93 -18.97 -25.76
CA VAL A 25 -24.83 -18.51 -26.83
C VAL A 25 -24.36 -19.07 -28.18
N SER A 26 -23.06 -19.04 -28.45
CA SER A 26 -22.50 -19.64 -29.68
C SER A 26 -22.75 -21.15 -29.77
N ALA A 27 -22.65 -21.89 -28.66
CA ALA A 27 -22.94 -23.33 -28.63
C ALA A 27 -24.43 -23.64 -28.88
N ILE A 28 -25.34 -22.84 -28.31
CA ILE A 28 -26.79 -23.00 -28.52
C ILE A 28 -27.16 -22.72 -29.97
N VAL A 29 -26.66 -21.63 -30.55
CA VAL A 29 -26.90 -21.28 -31.96
C VAL A 29 -26.35 -22.37 -32.91
N SER A 30 -25.19 -22.94 -32.59
CA SER A 30 -24.61 -24.04 -33.36
C SER A 30 -25.47 -25.31 -33.31
N LYS A 31 -26.02 -25.65 -32.14
CA LYS A 31 -26.90 -26.81 -31.99
C LYS A 31 -28.19 -26.67 -32.81
N ILE A 32 -28.76 -25.46 -32.85
CA ILE A 32 -29.99 -25.17 -33.61
C ILE A 32 -29.73 -25.26 -35.12
N THR A 33 -28.59 -24.75 -35.59
CA THR A 33 -28.29 -24.63 -37.02
C THR A 33 -27.71 -25.90 -37.65
N THR A 34 -26.80 -26.59 -36.95
CA THR A 34 -26.08 -27.74 -37.51
C THR A 34 -26.43 -29.08 -36.86
N GLY A 35 -27.26 -29.10 -35.81
CA GLY A 35 -27.65 -30.31 -35.09
C GLY A 35 -26.54 -30.96 -34.25
N SER A 36 -25.28 -30.55 -34.42
CA SER A 36 -24.12 -31.06 -33.69
C SER A 36 -23.58 -30.01 -32.71
N TRP A 37 -23.10 -30.45 -31.54
CA TRP A 37 -22.49 -29.57 -30.54
C TRP A 37 -21.04 -29.18 -30.88
N ILE A 38 -20.42 -29.86 -31.84
CA ILE A 38 -18.96 -29.92 -31.99
C ILE A 38 -18.47 -29.36 -33.34
N SER A 39 -19.34 -29.18 -34.34
CA SER A 39 -18.95 -28.65 -35.66
C SER A 39 -18.31 -27.25 -35.60
N TRP A 40 -18.73 -26.44 -34.63
CA TRP A 40 -18.22 -25.08 -34.39
C TRP A 40 -16.99 -25.00 -33.47
N PHE A 41 -16.61 -26.09 -32.80
CA PHE A 41 -15.32 -26.22 -32.12
C PHE A 41 -14.16 -26.45 -33.12
N SER A 42 -14.36 -26.02 -34.36
CA SER A 42 -13.29 -25.83 -35.33
C SER A 42 -12.33 -24.76 -34.81
N GLN A 43 -11.05 -24.89 -35.18
CA GLN A 43 -9.89 -24.16 -34.66
C GLN A 43 -10.08 -22.68 -34.22
N PRO A 44 -10.84 -21.79 -34.91
CA PRO A 44 -10.94 -20.37 -34.51
C PRO A 44 -11.52 -20.12 -33.10
N VAL A 45 -12.46 -20.93 -32.60
CA VAL A 45 -13.07 -20.70 -31.27
C VAL A 45 -12.07 -21.02 -30.16
N ILE A 46 -11.32 -22.12 -30.30
CA ILE A 46 -10.29 -22.53 -29.34
C ILE A 46 -9.17 -21.48 -29.30
N ILE A 47 -8.75 -20.99 -30.46
CA ILE A 47 -7.74 -19.93 -30.58
C ILE A 47 -8.20 -18.65 -29.87
N THR A 48 -9.46 -18.26 -30.06
CA THR A 48 -10.03 -17.06 -29.43
C THR A 48 -10.08 -17.20 -27.91
N LEU A 49 -10.49 -18.36 -27.39
CA LEU A 49 -10.51 -18.66 -25.95
C LEU A 49 -9.09 -18.65 -25.35
N LEU A 50 -8.12 -19.23 -26.04
CA LEU A 50 -6.71 -19.21 -25.63
C LEU A 50 -6.15 -17.78 -25.56
N LEU A 51 -6.48 -16.93 -26.53
CA LEU A 51 -6.07 -15.52 -26.52
C LEU A 51 -6.66 -14.75 -25.33
N ILE A 52 -7.94 -14.98 -25.00
CA ILE A 52 -8.58 -14.36 -23.83
C ILE A 52 -7.90 -14.79 -22.54
N ILE A 53 -7.62 -16.09 -22.38
CA ILE A 53 -6.91 -16.63 -21.21
C ILE A 53 -5.50 -16.06 -21.12
N LEU A 54 -4.79 -15.94 -22.24
CA LEU A 54 -3.44 -15.37 -22.30
C LEU A 54 -3.43 -13.90 -21.88
N VAL A 55 -4.37 -13.09 -22.39
CA VAL A 55 -4.50 -11.67 -21.99
C VAL A 55 -4.80 -11.57 -20.50
N TRP A 56 -5.71 -12.39 -19.98
CA TRP A 56 -6.02 -12.42 -18.54
C TRP A 56 -4.78 -12.78 -17.70
N PHE A 57 -4.02 -13.78 -18.11
CA PHE A 57 -2.79 -14.20 -17.44
C PHE A 57 -1.74 -13.09 -17.40
N VAL A 58 -1.54 -12.37 -18.52
CA VAL A 58 -0.62 -11.22 -18.58
C VAL A 58 -1.04 -10.10 -17.64
N ILE A 59 -2.34 -9.77 -17.56
CA ILE A 59 -2.86 -8.76 -16.63
C ILE A 59 -2.59 -9.17 -15.17
N CYS A 60 -2.82 -10.45 -14.82
CA CYS A 60 -2.51 -10.98 -13.49
C CYS A 60 -1.02 -10.88 -13.15
N LEU A 61 -0.13 -11.17 -14.10
CA LEU A 61 1.32 -11.04 -13.91
C LEU A 61 1.74 -9.58 -13.68
N ILE A 62 1.21 -8.64 -14.46
CA ILE A 62 1.49 -7.21 -14.31
C ILE A 62 1.01 -6.73 -12.93
N TYR A 63 -0.20 -7.09 -12.51
CA TYR A 63 -0.73 -6.73 -11.20
C TYR A 63 0.13 -7.26 -10.06
N ARG A 64 0.59 -8.51 -10.17
CA ARG A 64 1.44 -9.16 -9.18
C ARG A 64 2.83 -8.50 -9.11
N MET A 65 3.44 -8.16 -10.25
CA MET A 65 4.72 -7.41 -10.29
C MET A 65 4.61 -6.03 -9.64
N ILE A 66 3.55 -5.27 -9.93
CA ILE A 66 3.33 -3.95 -9.33
C ILE A 66 3.17 -4.07 -7.81
N THR A 67 2.49 -5.12 -7.35
CA THR A 67 2.27 -5.36 -5.91
C THR A 67 3.58 -5.74 -5.20
N TYR A 68 4.42 -6.58 -5.81
CA TYR A 68 5.72 -6.94 -5.21
C TYR A 68 6.68 -5.76 -5.14
N ARG A 69 6.79 -4.93 -6.19
CA ARG A 69 7.66 -3.75 -6.17
C ARG A 69 7.33 -2.77 -5.05
N LYS A 70 6.05 -2.64 -4.68
CA LYS A 70 5.63 -1.80 -3.55
C LYS A 70 6.05 -2.35 -2.18
N ASN A 71 6.33 -3.65 -2.10
CA ASN A 71 6.70 -4.35 -0.86
C ASN A 71 8.23 -4.46 -0.66
N GLU A 72 9.04 -4.35 -1.72
CA GLU A 72 10.51 -4.31 -1.57
C GLU A 72 11.00 -2.95 -1.05
N GLN A 73 10.32 -1.86 -1.40
CA GLN A 73 10.64 -0.53 -0.86
C GLN A 73 10.50 -0.45 0.67
N THR A 74 9.60 -1.25 1.25
CA THR A 74 9.45 -1.33 2.72
C THR A 74 10.58 -2.11 3.41
N LEU A 75 11.31 -2.98 2.72
CA LEU A 75 12.36 -3.80 3.34
C LEU A 75 13.71 -3.07 3.41
N ALA A 76 14.03 -2.23 2.41
CA ALA A 76 15.28 -1.48 2.37
C ALA A 76 15.36 -0.39 3.47
N ASP A 77 14.22 0.17 3.88
CA ASP A 77 14.16 1.14 4.99
C ASP A 77 14.28 0.47 6.37
N PHE A 78 14.02 -0.83 6.50
CA PHE A 78 13.97 -1.53 7.80
C PHE A 78 15.36 -1.89 8.36
N LEU A 79 16.43 -1.85 7.55
CA LEU A 79 17.77 -2.34 7.93
C LEU A 79 18.69 -1.30 8.61
N TRP A 80 18.25 -0.07 8.85
CA TRP A 80 19.03 0.95 9.55
C TRP A 80 18.87 0.84 11.08
N VAL A 81 19.53 -0.16 11.67
CA VAL A 81 19.67 -0.34 13.13
C VAL A 81 20.99 0.28 13.58
N GLY A 82 21.08 1.61 13.54
CA GLY A 82 22.27 2.35 13.96
C GLY A 82 21.95 3.83 14.04
N GLY A 83 22.00 4.39 15.23
CA GLY A 83 21.72 5.80 15.47
C GLY A 83 21.46 6.08 16.94
N LYS A 84 21.95 7.22 17.44
CA LYS A 84 21.57 7.72 18.77
C LYS A 84 20.29 8.54 18.65
N LYS A 85 19.47 8.52 19.69
CA LYS A 85 18.30 9.39 19.76
C LYS A 85 18.79 10.84 19.86
N ILE A 86 18.44 11.66 18.88
CA ILE A 86 18.85 13.06 18.80
C ILE A 86 17.83 13.93 19.54
N TYR A 87 16.54 13.82 19.16
CA TYR A 87 15.47 14.62 19.75
C TYR A 87 14.09 13.99 19.51
N GLU A 88 13.06 14.61 20.08
CA GLU A 88 11.66 14.24 19.85
C GLU A 88 10.94 15.30 19.02
N LEU A 89 10.32 14.88 17.91
CA LEU A 89 9.58 15.75 17.01
C LEU A 89 8.07 15.61 17.27
N PRO A 90 7.38 16.66 17.76
CA PRO A 90 5.93 16.68 17.77
C PRO A 90 5.40 16.85 16.35
N TYR A 91 4.74 15.82 15.82
CA TYR A 91 4.12 15.85 14.49
C TYR A 91 2.82 15.06 14.50
N LYS A 92 1.77 15.62 13.91
CA LYS A 92 0.42 15.03 13.89
C LYS A 92 -0.06 14.64 15.30
N GLY A 93 0.21 15.46 16.32
CA GLY A 93 -0.29 15.23 17.69
C GLY A 93 0.27 13.97 18.38
N VAL A 94 1.37 13.41 17.87
CA VAL A 94 2.15 12.34 18.49
C VAL A 94 3.62 12.78 18.53
N LEU A 95 4.42 12.09 19.34
CA LEU A 95 5.85 12.34 19.48
C LEU A 95 6.64 11.32 18.66
N TRP A 96 7.44 11.79 17.71
CA TRP A 96 8.34 10.94 16.95
C TRP A 96 9.73 10.99 17.56
N ALA A 97 10.29 9.83 17.89
CA ALA A 97 11.69 9.76 18.32
C ALA A 97 12.57 9.79 17.06
N ILE A 98 13.39 10.82 16.94
CA ILE A 98 14.31 10.99 15.81
C ILE A 98 15.69 10.49 16.21
N TYR A 99 16.26 9.66 15.36
CA TYR A 99 17.57 9.05 15.49
C TYR A 99 18.49 9.51 14.36
N GLY A 100 19.78 9.42 14.59
CA GLY A 100 20.80 9.60 13.56
C GLY A 100 22.20 9.41 14.15
N ASP A 101 23.19 9.38 13.27
CA ASP A 101 24.58 9.22 13.64
C ASP A 101 25.24 10.56 13.95
N LEU A 102 26.20 10.51 14.85
CA LEU A 102 27.03 11.63 15.22
C LEU A 102 28.41 11.45 14.58
N ASP A 103 28.96 12.53 14.02
CA ASP A 103 30.34 12.57 13.56
C ASP A 103 31.33 12.59 14.75
N VAL A 104 32.63 12.59 14.44
CA VAL A 104 33.73 12.61 15.43
C VAL A 104 33.68 13.87 16.32
N TYR A 105 33.04 14.94 15.85
CA TYR A 105 32.88 16.21 16.56
C TYR A 105 31.51 16.32 17.28
N GLY A 106 30.70 15.27 17.26
CA GLY A 106 29.38 15.24 17.87
C GLY A 106 28.28 15.97 17.08
N LYS A 107 28.53 16.34 15.81
CA LYS A 107 27.51 16.89 14.91
C LYS A 107 26.71 15.78 14.26
N VAL A 108 25.41 16.02 14.10
CA VAL A 108 24.49 15.07 13.48
C VAL A 108 24.73 15.00 11.98
N ASN A 109 24.90 13.78 11.44
CA ASN A 109 24.89 13.56 10.01
C ASN A 109 23.44 13.54 9.50
N ILE A 110 23.06 14.56 8.70
CA ILE A 110 21.70 14.75 8.20
C ILE A 110 21.19 13.57 7.38
N ASP A 111 22.06 12.93 6.61
CA ASP A 111 21.66 11.82 5.72
C ASP A 111 21.20 10.60 6.52
N THR A 112 21.77 10.42 7.70
CA THR A 112 21.47 9.33 8.64
C THR A 112 20.27 9.64 9.54
N ILE A 113 19.62 10.80 9.42
CA ILE A 113 18.44 11.13 10.25
C ILE A 113 17.24 10.29 9.82
N TYR A 114 16.61 9.61 10.78
CA TYR A 114 15.35 8.89 10.59
C TYR A 114 14.45 8.96 11.82
N ALA A 115 13.14 8.87 11.61
CA ALA A 115 12.15 8.71 12.66
C ALA A 115 11.89 7.23 12.92
N ARG A 116 11.90 6.80 14.18
CA ARG A 116 11.48 5.44 14.54
C ARG A 116 10.00 5.25 14.17
N GLU A 117 9.66 4.08 13.64
CA GLU A 117 8.30 3.74 13.20
C GLU A 117 7.26 3.84 14.33
N ALA A 118 7.64 3.44 15.55
CA ALA A 118 6.79 3.53 16.73
C ALA A 118 6.72 4.97 17.26
N ALA A 119 5.66 5.70 16.85
CA ALA A 119 5.32 6.99 17.45
C ALA A 119 4.92 6.82 18.92
N LYS A 120 5.16 7.87 19.71
CA LYS A 120 4.90 7.90 21.15
C LYS A 120 3.70 8.78 21.50
N CYS A 121 2.99 8.38 22.53
CA CYS A 121 1.90 9.14 23.10
C CYS A 121 2.42 10.49 23.66
N PRO A 122 1.77 11.62 23.34
CA PRO A 122 2.19 12.93 23.86
C PRO A 122 2.04 13.07 25.39
N LYS A 123 1.22 12.22 26.02
CA LYS A 123 0.95 12.28 27.47
C LYS A 123 1.88 11.38 28.28
N CYS A 124 1.94 10.09 27.96
CA CYS A 124 2.70 9.09 28.72
C CYS A 124 4.00 8.61 28.02
N ARG A 125 4.32 9.12 26.82
CA ARG A 125 5.51 8.73 26.01
C ARG A 125 5.61 7.23 25.67
N THR A 126 4.58 6.44 25.98
CA THR A 126 4.44 5.03 25.58
C THR A 126 4.27 4.94 24.07
N GLU A 127 4.82 3.89 23.47
CA GLU A 127 4.65 3.58 22.05
C GLU A 127 3.17 3.32 21.72
N LEU A 128 2.75 3.77 20.55
CA LEU A 128 1.38 3.63 20.08
C LEU A 128 1.22 2.34 19.28
N GLU A 129 0.12 1.64 19.49
CA GLU A 129 -0.28 0.52 18.67
C GLU A 129 -1.09 0.99 17.46
N GLU A 130 -0.83 0.37 16.33
CA GLU A 130 -1.59 0.60 15.11
C GLU A 130 -2.53 -0.58 14.82
N THR A 131 -3.82 -0.26 14.67
CA THR A 131 -4.83 -1.19 14.17
C THR A 131 -5.36 -0.71 12.84
N LYS A 132 -5.31 -1.56 11.82
CA LYS A 132 -5.93 -1.28 10.53
C LYS A 132 -7.45 -1.41 10.62
N THR A 133 -8.17 -0.40 10.17
CA THR A 133 -9.63 -0.42 10.12
C THR A 133 -10.15 -0.91 8.77
N PHE A 134 -11.41 -1.34 8.74
CA PHE A 134 -12.06 -1.86 7.52
C PHE A 134 -12.10 -0.85 6.36
N LEU A 135 -12.07 0.45 6.65
CA LEU A 135 -12.13 1.54 5.65
C LEU A 135 -10.75 1.96 5.12
N GLY A 136 -9.70 1.15 5.37
CA GLY A 136 -8.34 1.43 4.91
C GLY A 136 -7.66 2.59 5.63
N SER A 137 -8.24 3.09 6.73
CA SER A 137 -7.58 3.99 7.67
C SER A 137 -6.93 3.22 8.82
N TYR A 138 -6.02 3.87 9.53
CA TYR A 138 -5.26 3.32 10.63
C TYR A 138 -5.67 4.02 11.92
N LYS A 139 -5.89 3.23 12.97
CA LYS A 139 -6.22 3.71 14.30
C LYS A 139 -4.99 3.54 15.18
N TRP A 140 -4.57 4.63 15.79
CA TRP A 140 -3.43 4.68 16.70
C TRP A 140 -3.95 4.82 18.12
N GLU A 141 -3.59 3.89 18.98
CA GLU A 141 -4.04 3.85 20.37
C GLU A 141 -2.86 3.72 21.31
N CYS A 142 -2.95 4.39 22.46
CA CYS A 142 -1.96 4.22 23.51
C CYS A 142 -2.42 3.11 24.46
N ILE A 143 -1.58 2.10 24.67
CA ILE A 143 -1.88 0.98 25.58
C ILE A 143 -1.99 1.47 27.03
N ASN A 144 -1.11 2.40 27.42
CA ASN A 144 -1.03 2.88 28.80
C ASN A 144 -2.03 4.02 29.08
N CYS A 145 -2.25 4.88 28.09
CA CYS A 145 -3.17 6.01 28.19
C CYS A 145 -4.49 5.67 27.50
N LEU A 146 -5.50 5.20 28.24
CA LEU A 146 -6.85 4.87 27.71
C LEU A 146 -7.52 6.00 26.89
N ASN A 147 -7.12 7.25 27.13
CA ASN A 147 -7.71 8.43 26.53
C ASN A 147 -7.07 8.88 25.20
N PHE A 148 -5.93 8.31 24.78
CA PHE A 148 -5.32 8.71 23.51
C PHE A 148 -5.68 7.73 22.40
N LYS A 149 -6.56 8.18 21.51
CA LYS A 149 -6.98 7.47 20.31
C LYS A 149 -6.99 8.43 19.15
N LYS A 150 -6.39 8.04 18.03
CA LYS A 150 -6.33 8.87 16.83
C LYS A 150 -6.50 8.03 15.59
N THR A 151 -7.39 8.46 14.69
CA THR A 151 -7.53 7.84 13.38
C THR A 151 -6.75 8.65 12.34
N ASN A 152 -5.95 7.96 11.53
CA ASN A 152 -5.20 8.56 10.44
C ASN A 152 -5.40 7.78 9.13
N LYS A 153 -5.20 8.45 8.00
CA LYS A 153 -5.33 7.81 6.67
C LYS A 153 -4.11 6.96 6.30
N LEU A 154 -2.96 7.28 6.88
CA LEU A 154 -1.68 6.64 6.61
C LEU A 154 -1.23 5.84 7.83
N SER A 155 -0.43 4.80 7.58
CA SER A 155 0.15 3.99 8.64
C SER A 155 1.22 4.76 9.42
N LEU A 156 1.58 4.27 10.60
CA LEU A 156 2.70 4.77 11.41
C LEU A 156 3.99 4.79 10.56
N TYR A 157 4.27 3.72 9.83
CA TYR A 157 5.41 3.66 8.91
C TYR A 157 5.38 4.78 7.85
N GLN A 158 4.24 4.98 7.18
CA GLN A 158 4.15 6.03 6.16
C GLN A 158 4.31 7.44 6.74
N GLU A 159 3.83 7.66 7.96
CA GLU A 159 3.97 8.93 8.66
C GLU A 159 5.37 9.12 9.26
N SER A 160 6.09 8.05 9.61
CA SER A 160 7.49 8.12 10.07
C SER A 160 8.41 8.63 8.96
N ILE A 161 8.18 8.22 7.71
CA ILE A 161 8.92 8.74 6.53
C ILE A 161 8.70 10.25 6.39
N LYS A 162 7.47 10.73 6.61
CA LYS A 162 7.16 12.16 6.56
C LYS A 162 7.79 12.91 7.73
N ALA A 163 7.73 12.35 8.93
CA ALA A 163 8.39 12.89 10.11
C ALA A 163 9.91 13.00 9.89
N THR A 164 10.52 12.00 9.24
CA THR A 164 11.94 12.00 8.85
C THR A 164 12.26 13.16 7.91
N LYS A 165 11.47 13.36 6.85
CA LYS A 165 11.67 14.49 5.92
C LYS A 165 11.57 15.85 6.62
N ILE A 166 10.60 16.00 7.52
CA ILE A 166 10.43 17.22 8.32
C ILE A 166 11.64 17.42 9.25
N ALA A 167 12.13 16.34 9.85
CA ALA A 167 13.31 16.38 10.71
C ALA A 167 14.55 16.84 9.92
N LYS A 168 14.84 16.23 8.78
CA LYS A 168 15.96 16.61 7.90
C LYS A 168 15.90 18.10 7.53
N SER A 169 14.75 18.58 7.06
CA SER A 169 14.54 19.99 6.72
C SER A 169 14.85 20.93 7.89
N LYS A 170 14.46 20.59 9.12
CA LYS A 170 14.75 21.41 10.31
C LYS A 170 16.24 21.47 10.63
N PHE A 171 16.97 20.36 10.45
CA PHE A 171 18.42 20.33 10.69
C PHE A 171 19.17 21.14 9.64
N GLU A 172 18.79 21.03 8.37
CA GLU A 172 19.37 21.84 7.28
C GLU A 172 19.19 23.35 7.52
N GLU A 173 18.00 23.77 7.97
CA GLU A 173 17.73 25.18 8.31
C GLU A 173 18.60 25.68 9.48
N ASN A 174 18.80 24.84 10.50
CA ASN A 174 19.63 25.20 11.65
C ASN A 174 21.11 25.31 11.27
N MET A 175 21.61 24.45 10.36
CA MET A 175 22.99 24.53 9.87
C MET A 175 23.23 25.79 9.02
N LYS A 176 22.23 26.28 8.27
CA LYS A 176 22.36 27.52 7.48
C LYS A 176 22.41 28.79 8.34
N LYS A 177 21.92 28.72 9.58
CA LYS A 177 21.85 29.85 10.52
C LYS A 177 23.02 29.91 11.49
N SER A 178 23.80 28.83 11.59
CA SER A 178 24.99 28.72 12.43
C SER A 178 26.25 29.03 11.65
#